data_AF-A0AAV4Q4I9-F1
#
_entry.id   AF-A0AAV4Q4I9-F1
#
_cell.length_a   1.000
_cell.length_b   1.000
_cell.length_c   1.000
_cell.angle_alpha   90.00
_cell.angle_beta   90.00
_cell.angle_gamma   90.00
#
_symmetry.space_group_name_H-M   'P 1'
#
loop_
_entity.id
_entity.type
_entity.pdbx_description
1 polymer ?
#
loop_
_entity_poly.entity_id
_entity_poly.type
_entity_poly.pdbx_seq_one_letter_code
_entity_poly.pdbx_strand_id
1 'polypeptide(L)'
;MSKSKSGGVMNVEYVAKKEPEVLVAPCQGWSDPCEFCDKRFGNWLEANEETIAKIPAKPGIFTVGLKHKNSVELVDITIDKNDIQKLAYDRIDHAKERVADKKSKVTKSVVMCRWMTFKISDDKEVASLCAHWYNNGVLPKFLNAWPGSDILGKTDKFMFSEELQKWCYPKKDAFWRKPKAMPSKLVEVVESCNWFKACDVCDRYFSEWLKLDDVVANELAPNTTGIYMIAVLYGKEREVVNIYYGQNDIKVNIKESLENYSKSMSYVLRNKSSSIKVLASK
;
A
#
# COMPACT_ATOMS: atom_id res chain seq x y z
N MET A 1 7.26 -38.85 19.53
CA MET A 1 6.44 -39.18 18.35
C MET A 1 5.02 -38.71 18.63
N SER A 2 4.72 -37.47 18.27
CA SER A 2 4.04 -37.05 17.02
C SER A 2 2.51 -37.13 17.14
N LYS A 3 1.93 -35.99 17.54
CA LYS A 3 0.51 -35.64 17.50
C LYS A 3 0.00 -35.64 16.05
N SER A 4 -1.05 -36.40 15.74
CA SER A 4 -1.82 -36.26 14.50
C SER A 4 -2.87 -35.16 14.67
N LYS A 5 -2.82 -34.18 13.76
CA LYS A 5 -3.66 -32.98 13.73
C LYS A 5 -5.06 -33.31 13.22
N SER A 6 -6.06 -32.81 13.94
CA SER A 6 -7.46 -32.70 13.53
C SER A 6 -7.60 -31.84 12.26
N GLY A 7 -8.26 -32.38 11.23
CA GLY A 7 -8.57 -31.69 9.98
C GLY A 7 -9.57 -30.56 10.23
N GLY A 8 -9.10 -29.32 10.07
CA GLY A 8 -9.83 -28.11 10.36
C GLY A 8 -10.80 -27.71 9.25
N VAL A 9 -12.01 -27.33 9.68
CA VAL A 9 -12.95 -26.52 8.91
C VAL A 9 -12.25 -25.22 8.52
N MET A 10 -12.11 -24.94 7.22
CA MET A 10 -11.66 -23.62 6.76
C MET A 10 -12.80 -22.61 6.95
N ASN A 11 -12.85 -21.97 8.11
CA ASN A 11 -13.44 -20.65 8.25
C ASN A 11 -12.59 -19.70 7.41
N VAL A 12 -13.10 -19.28 6.25
CA VAL A 12 -12.54 -18.12 5.56
C VAL A 12 -13.06 -16.89 6.29
N GLU A 13 -12.42 -16.56 7.41
CA GLU A 13 -12.52 -15.21 7.95
C GLU A 13 -11.90 -14.26 6.91
N TYR A 14 -12.68 -13.31 6.41
CA TYR A 14 -12.14 -12.14 5.73
C TYR A 14 -11.34 -11.35 6.76
N VAL A 15 -10.10 -11.75 6.99
CA VAL A 15 -9.15 -10.94 7.72
C VAL A 15 -8.82 -9.77 6.81
N ALA A 16 -9.33 -8.59 7.15
CA ALA A 16 -8.79 -7.36 6.60
C ALA A 16 -7.30 -7.37 6.91
N LYS A 17 -6.48 -7.67 5.89
CA LYS A 17 -5.04 -7.53 5.98
C LYS A 17 -4.85 -6.03 6.21
N LYS A 18 -4.59 -5.63 7.46
CA LYS A 18 -4.15 -4.26 7.75
C LYS A 18 -2.90 -4.07 6.91
N GLU A 19 -3.02 -3.33 5.80
CA GLU A 19 -1.84 -2.94 5.06
C GLU A 19 -0.98 -2.11 6.02
N PRO A 20 0.30 -2.47 6.21
CA PRO A 20 1.17 -1.73 7.10
C PRO A 20 1.26 -0.30 6.60
N GLU A 21 1.25 0.65 7.54
CA GLU A 21 1.42 2.05 7.21
C GLU A 21 2.75 2.25 6.49
N VAL A 22 2.69 2.88 5.31
CA VAL A 22 3.89 3.14 4.52
C VAL A 22 4.50 4.45 5.04
N LEU A 23 5.55 4.31 5.84
CA LEU A 23 6.31 5.43 6.37
C LEU A 23 6.90 6.28 5.23
N VAL A 24 6.89 7.60 5.40
CA VAL A 24 7.81 8.46 4.66
C VAL A 24 9.22 8.14 5.16
N ALA A 25 10.12 7.75 4.25
CA ALA A 25 11.51 7.44 4.62
C ALA A 25 12.09 8.61 5.43
N PRO A 26 12.75 8.37 6.58
CA PRO A 26 13.35 9.44 7.38
C PRO A 26 14.65 9.95 6.75
N CYS A 27 14.96 11.22 6.97
CA CYS A 27 16.28 11.77 6.64
C CYS A 27 17.37 10.95 7.35
N GLN A 28 18.38 10.52 6.60
CA GLN A 28 19.51 9.74 7.14
C GLN A 28 20.71 10.62 7.48
N GLY A 29 20.68 11.90 7.12
CA GLY A 29 21.91 12.64 6.91
C GLY A 29 21.84 14.10 7.29
N TRP A 30 22.02 14.39 8.58
CA TRP A 30 22.51 15.71 8.99
C TRP A 30 24.02 15.82 8.79
N SER A 31 24.74 14.73 9.03
CA SER A 31 26.19 14.64 8.82
C SER A 31 26.58 13.71 7.66
N ASP A 32 25.63 12.90 7.19
CA ASP A 32 25.80 11.93 6.10
C ASP A 32 25.04 12.37 4.84
N PRO A 33 25.38 11.84 3.65
CA PRO A 33 24.61 12.09 2.43
C PRO A 33 23.18 11.60 2.54
N CYS A 34 22.26 12.32 1.93
CA CYS A 34 20.85 11.94 1.89
C CYS A 34 20.33 12.12 0.48
N GLU A 35 20.22 11.02 -0.26
CA GLU A 35 19.82 11.04 -1.68
C GLU A 35 18.51 11.82 -1.92
N PHE A 36 17.56 11.72 -0.99
CA PHE A 36 16.29 12.44 -1.06
C PHE A 36 16.49 13.97 -0.98
N CYS A 37 17.35 14.45 -0.09
CA CYS A 37 17.67 15.88 0.04
C CYS A 37 18.58 16.33 -1.10
N ASP A 38 19.61 15.56 -1.42
CA ASP A 38 20.64 15.91 -2.40
C ASP A 38 20.04 16.07 -3.81
N LYS A 39 19.05 15.25 -4.18
CA LYS A 39 18.29 15.40 -5.43
C LYS A 39 17.52 16.73 -5.53
N ARG A 40 17.14 17.34 -4.41
CA ARG A 40 16.29 18.55 -4.38
C ARG A 40 17.06 19.85 -4.25
N PHE A 41 18.10 19.84 -3.40
CA PHE A 41 18.92 21.02 -3.16
C PHE A 41 20.17 21.07 -4.04
N GLY A 42 20.57 19.93 -4.62
CA GLY A 42 21.84 19.81 -5.31
C GLY A 42 23.04 19.85 -4.34
N ASN A 43 24.17 20.27 -4.90
CA ASN A 43 25.46 20.28 -4.21
C ASN A 43 25.55 21.41 -3.17
N TRP A 44 26.29 21.16 -2.11
CA TRP A 44 26.71 22.20 -1.16
C TRP A 44 27.68 23.18 -1.82
N LEU A 45 27.45 24.47 -1.62
CA LEU A 45 28.28 25.57 -2.10
C LEU A 45 28.87 26.34 -0.92
N GLU A 46 30.05 26.93 -1.07
CA GLU A 46 30.61 27.80 -0.03
C GLU A 46 29.82 29.12 0.04
N ALA A 47 29.47 29.56 1.25
CA ALA A 47 28.66 30.76 1.48
C ALA A 47 29.48 32.06 1.32
N ASN A 48 29.84 32.39 0.08
CA ASN A 48 30.50 33.64 -0.32
C ASN A 48 29.53 34.60 -1.03
N GLU A 49 29.94 35.87 -1.21
CA GLU A 49 29.10 36.91 -1.83
C GLU A 49 28.58 36.50 -3.22
N GLU A 50 29.43 35.86 -4.04
CA GLU A 50 29.05 35.39 -5.37
C GLU A 50 27.95 34.31 -5.32
N THR A 51 28.04 33.38 -4.38
CA THR A 51 27.05 32.31 -4.19
C THR A 51 25.74 32.87 -3.65
N ILE A 52 25.81 33.82 -2.72
CA ILE A 52 24.62 34.45 -2.15
C ILE A 52 23.88 35.28 -3.21
N ALA A 53 24.60 35.96 -4.09
CA ALA A 53 24.02 36.71 -5.20
C ALA A 53 23.26 35.80 -6.20
N LYS A 54 23.60 34.50 -6.27
CA LYS A 54 22.90 33.51 -7.12
C LYS A 54 21.62 32.97 -6.49
N ILE A 55 21.38 33.21 -5.21
CA ILE A 55 20.15 32.77 -4.54
C ILE A 55 18.98 33.58 -5.11
N PRO A 56 17.95 32.92 -5.67
CA PRO A 56 16.83 33.62 -6.29
C PRO A 56 15.93 34.28 -5.23
N ALA A 57 15.49 35.51 -5.50
CA ALA A 57 14.44 36.19 -4.74
C ALA A 57 13.05 35.58 -5.04
N LYS A 58 12.82 34.38 -4.52
CA LYS A 58 11.62 33.56 -4.75
C LYS A 58 11.25 32.77 -3.49
N PRO A 59 10.02 32.24 -3.40
CA PRO A 59 9.68 31.27 -2.37
C PRO A 59 10.55 30.02 -2.47
N GLY A 60 10.88 29.42 -1.33
CA GLY A 60 11.82 28.32 -1.30
C GLY A 60 12.25 27.89 0.09
N ILE A 61 13.28 27.05 0.10
CA ILE A 61 13.96 26.58 1.30
C ILE A 61 15.45 26.87 1.17
N PHE A 62 16.01 27.45 2.21
CA PHE A 62 17.42 27.69 2.37
C PHE A 62 17.99 26.81 3.48
N THR A 63 19.16 26.23 3.26
CA THR A 63 19.83 25.37 4.24
C THR A 63 21.28 25.80 4.43
N VAL A 64 21.74 25.73 5.69
CA VAL A 64 23.12 26.06 6.06
C VAL A 64 23.78 24.83 6.66
N GLY A 65 24.98 24.53 6.21
CA GLY A 65 25.82 23.47 6.72
C GLY A 65 27.18 23.99 7.17
N LEU A 66 27.84 23.26 8.07
CA LEU A 66 29.23 23.48 8.47
C LEU A 66 30.08 22.35 7.92
N LYS A 67 31.03 22.71 7.05
CA LYS A 67 32.00 21.74 6.52
C LYS A 67 33.16 21.57 7.47
N HIS A 68 33.38 20.32 7.88
CA HIS A 68 34.54 19.89 8.67
C HIS A 68 35.28 18.79 7.89
N LYS A 69 36.49 19.09 7.41
CA LYS A 69 37.28 18.17 6.57
C LYS A 69 36.45 17.70 5.35
N ASN A 70 35.98 16.44 5.37
CA ASN A 70 35.30 15.77 4.26
C ASN A 70 33.79 15.60 4.48
N SER A 71 33.22 16.10 5.57
CA SER A 71 31.78 16.05 5.85
C SER A 71 31.19 17.45 5.95
N VAL A 72 29.88 17.56 5.66
CA VAL A 72 29.09 18.77 5.86
C VAL A 72 27.97 18.42 6.83
N GLU A 73 27.94 19.08 7.98
CA GLU A 73 26.88 18.97 8.97
C GLU A 73 25.80 20.02 8.69
N LEU A 74 24.56 19.63 8.39
CA LEU A 74 23.42 20.54 8.33
C LEU A 74 23.14 21.11 9.72
N VAL A 75 23.16 22.44 9.83
CA VAL A 75 22.95 23.13 11.11
C VAL A 75 21.69 23.99 11.13
N ASP A 76 21.22 24.48 9.99
CA ASP A 76 20.02 25.32 9.91
C ASP A 76 19.19 25.04 8.64
N ILE A 77 17.87 25.19 8.76
CA ILE A 77 16.89 25.05 7.68
C ILE A 77 15.88 26.18 7.83
N THR A 78 15.67 26.95 6.77
CA THR A 78 14.71 28.04 6.74
C THR A 78 13.79 27.90 5.53
N ILE A 79 12.49 28.08 5.73
CA ILE A 79 11.48 28.06 4.68
C ILE A 79 10.89 29.47 4.57
N ASP A 80 10.93 30.07 3.38
CA ASP A 80 10.27 31.35 3.11
C ASP A 80 9.25 31.20 1.99
N LYS A 81 8.05 31.75 2.19
CA LYS A 81 6.93 31.65 1.24
C LYS A 81 6.93 32.75 0.18
N ASN A 82 7.83 33.72 0.28
CA ASN A 82 7.90 34.90 -0.56
C ASN A 82 9.29 35.04 -1.19
N ASP A 83 10.34 35.06 -0.36
CA ASP A 83 11.70 35.41 -0.75
C ASP A 83 12.75 34.75 0.16
N ILE A 84 13.39 33.69 -0.33
CA ILE A 84 14.49 33.01 0.38
C ILE A 84 15.79 33.79 0.37
N GLN A 85 16.00 34.69 -0.59
CA GLN A 85 17.24 35.42 -0.70
C GLN A 85 17.39 36.36 0.50
N LYS A 86 16.30 37.03 0.89
CA LYS A 86 16.28 37.90 2.06
C LYS A 86 16.72 37.17 3.33
N LEU A 87 16.19 35.96 3.57
CA LEU A 87 16.53 35.19 4.77
C LEU A 87 17.92 34.53 4.67
N ALA A 88 18.42 34.24 3.47
CA ALA A 88 19.71 33.60 3.30
C ALA A 88 20.86 34.43 3.88
N TYR A 89 20.84 35.76 3.71
CA TYR A 89 21.84 36.66 4.30
C TYR A 89 21.86 36.54 5.82
N ASP A 90 20.70 36.75 6.46
CA ASP A 90 20.58 36.70 7.93
C ASP A 90 21.03 35.34 8.50
N ARG A 91 20.65 34.23 7.84
CA ARG A 91 21.03 32.89 8.31
C ARG A 91 22.52 32.59 8.15
N ILE A 92 23.14 33.06 7.07
CA ILE A 92 24.57 32.89 6.86
C ILE A 92 25.34 33.70 7.90
N ASP A 93 24.94 34.94 8.16
CA ASP A 93 25.64 35.80 9.12
C ASP A 93 25.50 35.26 10.55
N HIS A 94 24.31 34.82 10.94
CA HIS A 94 24.14 34.09 12.21
C HIS A 94 25.00 32.83 12.31
N ALA A 95 25.15 32.06 11.23
CA ALA A 95 26.02 30.89 11.22
C ALA A 95 27.50 31.28 11.38
N LYS A 96 27.95 32.35 10.70
CA LYS A 96 29.31 32.89 10.83
C LYS A 96 29.59 33.36 12.26
N GLU A 97 28.68 34.11 12.87
CA GLU A 97 28.79 34.57 14.27
C GLU A 97 28.95 33.39 15.23
N ARG A 98 28.09 32.36 15.11
CA ARG A 98 28.13 31.16 15.97
C ARG A 98 29.39 30.32 15.80
N VAL A 99 30.01 30.36 14.63
CA VAL A 99 31.30 29.68 14.37
C VAL A 99 32.46 30.52 14.88
N ALA A 100 32.40 31.84 14.76
CA ALA A 100 33.42 32.77 15.23
C ALA A 100 33.53 32.83 16.77
N ASP A 101 32.41 32.75 17.48
CA ASP A 101 32.37 32.81 18.95
C ASP A 101 33.01 31.59 19.63
N LYS A 102 33.13 30.46 18.93
CA LYS A 102 33.81 29.28 19.45
C LYS A 102 35.32 29.48 19.33
N LYS A 103 35.94 30.01 20.39
CA LYS A 103 37.40 30.15 20.66
C LYS A 103 38.23 28.85 20.58
N SER A 104 37.86 27.85 19.77
CA SER A 104 38.52 26.55 19.66
C SER A 104 39.45 26.50 18.46
N LYS A 105 40.76 26.41 18.73
CA LYS A 105 41.88 26.27 17.79
C LYS A 105 41.86 25.01 16.89
N VAL A 106 40.74 24.28 16.73
CA VAL A 106 40.81 22.88 16.25
C VAL A 106 40.14 22.58 14.90
N THR A 107 39.26 23.40 14.32
CA THR A 107 38.93 23.26 12.88
C THR A 107 38.33 24.54 12.30
N LYS A 108 38.97 25.12 11.27
CA LYS A 108 38.34 26.13 10.41
C LYS A 108 37.12 25.48 9.76
N SER A 109 35.94 25.78 10.27
CA SER A 109 34.67 25.27 9.73
C SER A 109 34.26 26.21 8.62
N VAL A 110 33.99 25.68 7.43
CA VAL A 110 33.55 26.51 6.30
C VAL A 110 32.03 26.49 6.28
N VAL A 111 31.41 27.67 6.23
CA VAL A 111 29.96 27.79 6.10
C VAL A 111 29.58 27.43 4.66
N MET A 112 28.75 26.40 4.53
CA MET A 112 28.20 25.94 3.27
C MET A 112 26.71 26.27 3.20
N CYS A 113 26.19 26.48 2.01
CA CYS A 113 24.77 26.66 1.78
C CYS A 113 24.30 25.88 0.54
N ARG A 114 22.99 25.63 0.50
CA ARG A 114 22.25 25.17 -0.68
C ARG A 114 20.78 25.53 -0.52
N TRP A 115 20.07 25.63 -1.64
CA TRP A 115 18.69 26.08 -1.65
C TRP A 115 17.84 25.32 -2.67
N MET A 116 16.53 25.35 -2.47
CA MET A 116 15.55 24.95 -3.46
C MET A 116 14.49 26.04 -3.55
N THR A 117 13.89 26.21 -4.74
CA THR A 117 12.75 27.11 -4.93
C THR A 117 11.49 26.30 -5.13
N PHE A 118 10.35 26.84 -4.72
CA PHE A 118 9.04 26.26 -5.02
C PHE A 118 8.09 27.36 -5.51
N LYS A 119 7.08 26.96 -6.28
CA LYS A 119 6.06 27.91 -6.78
C LYS A 119 4.97 28.16 -5.74
N ILE A 120 4.62 27.15 -4.96
CA ILE A 120 3.56 27.18 -3.95
C ILE A 120 4.08 26.41 -2.73
N SER A 121 3.92 26.97 -1.53
CA SER A 121 4.46 26.37 -0.30
C SER A 121 3.79 25.05 0.10
N ASP A 122 2.63 24.73 -0.47
CA ASP A 122 1.89 23.47 -0.28
C ASP A 122 2.13 22.47 -1.44
N ASP A 123 3.22 22.66 -2.18
CA ASP A 123 3.64 21.67 -3.17
C ASP A 123 3.90 20.33 -2.48
N LYS A 124 3.54 19.24 -3.16
CA LYS A 124 3.73 17.86 -2.71
C LYS A 124 5.19 17.62 -2.33
N GLU A 125 6.12 18.22 -3.05
CA GLU A 125 7.54 18.06 -2.81
C GLU A 125 7.98 18.70 -1.49
N VAL A 126 7.45 19.87 -1.16
CA VAL A 126 7.77 20.61 0.08
C VAL A 126 7.19 19.88 1.29
N ALA A 127 5.92 19.47 1.20
CA ALA A 127 5.28 18.66 2.24
C ALA A 127 6.01 17.33 2.47
N SER A 128 6.40 16.63 1.39
CA SER A 128 7.16 15.37 1.49
C SER A 128 8.51 15.55 2.17
N LEU A 129 9.18 16.67 1.91
CA LEU A 129 10.47 16.99 2.50
C LEU A 129 10.34 17.35 3.98
N CYS A 130 9.30 18.09 4.36
CA CYS A 130 9.00 18.34 5.77
C CYS A 130 8.74 17.01 6.50
N ALA A 131 7.90 16.12 5.96
CA ALA A 131 7.64 14.80 6.57
C ALA A 131 8.92 13.96 6.70
N HIS A 132 9.78 13.99 5.69
CA HIS A 132 11.09 13.31 5.68
C HIS A 132 12.00 13.79 6.82
N TRP A 133 12.04 15.09 7.10
CA TRP A 133 12.81 15.67 8.21
C TRP A 133 12.20 15.36 9.57
N TYR A 134 10.88 15.52 9.74
CA TYR A 134 10.19 15.18 10.98
C TYR A 134 10.38 13.71 11.35
N ASN A 135 10.38 12.81 10.37
CA ASN A 135 10.58 11.39 10.62
C ASN A 135 12.00 11.03 11.06
N ASN A 136 13.01 11.86 10.78
CA ASN A 136 14.35 11.68 11.35
C ASN A 136 14.33 11.93 12.88
N GLY A 137 13.58 12.93 13.35
CA GLY A 137 13.38 13.19 14.77
C GLY A 137 14.53 13.90 15.50
N VAL A 138 15.65 14.19 14.83
CA VAL A 138 16.78 14.93 15.38
C VAL A 138 16.83 16.33 14.78
N LEU A 139 16.68 17.37 15.59
CA LEU A 139 16.67 18.76 15.11
C LEU A 139 18.10 19.25 14.78
N PRO A 140 18.32 19.97 13.66
CA PRO A 140 19.58 20.62 13.37
C PRO A 140 20.02 21.57 14.50
N LYS A 141 21.33 21.64 14.71
CA LYS A 141 21.96 22.28 15.89
C LYS A 141 21.53 23.73 16.14
N PHE A 142 21.25 24.49 15.09
CA PHE A 142 20.92 25.91 15.21
C PHE A 142 19.43 26.21 15.21
N LEU A 143 18.60 25.19 15.01
CA LEU A 143 17.14 25.32 15.05
C LEU A 143 16.62 25.13 16.47
N ASN A 144 15.60 25.92 16.80
CA ASN A 144 14.84 25.79 18.05
C ASN A 144 13.54 24.99 17.87
N ALA A 145 13.04 24.90 16.63
CA ALA A 145 11.85 24.15 16.27
C ALA A 145 11.95 23.68 14.81
N TRP A 146 11.22 22.63 14.47
CA TRP A 146 11.16 22.11 13.11
C TRP A 146 10.39 23.05 12.18
N PRO A 147 10.97 23.49 11.04
CA PRO A 147 10.23 24.27 10.06
C PRO A 147 9.19 23.42 9.33
N GLY A 148 8.13 24.04 8.83
CA GLY A 148 7.13 23.38 7.97
C GLY A 148 6.06 22.56 8.70
N SER A 149 5.88 22.72 10.02
CA SER A 149 4.73 22.16 10.75
C SER A 149 3.40 22.65 10.17
N ASP A 150 3.33 23.93 9.81
CA ASP A 150 2.16 24.56 9.20
C ASP A 150 1.87 24.04 7.79
N ILE A 151 2.89 23.58 7.07
CA ILE A 151 2.76 22.95 5.75
C ILE A 151 2.20 21.54 5.92
N LEU A 152 2.76 20.75 6.84
CA LEU A 152 2.28 19.40 7.14
C LEU A 152 0.86 19.39 7.71
N GLY A 153 0.48 20.40 8.50
CA GLY A 153 -0.86 20.52 9.04
C GLY A 153 -1.94 20.91 8.02
N LYS A 154 -1.54 21.43 6.85
CA LYS A 154 -2.48 21.86 5.79
C LYS A 154 -2.60 20.86 4.64
N THR A 155 -1.62 19.97 4.49
CA THR A 155 -1.56 19.04 3.36
C THR A 155 -2.42 17.80 3.62
N ASP A 156 -3.14 17.33 2.61
CA ASP A 156 -3.90 16.07 2.62
C ASP A 156 -3.05 14.86 2.18
N LYS A 157 -1.79 15.12 1.80
CA LYS A 157 -0.89 14.15 1.15
C LYS A 157 -0.23 13.19 2.13
N PHE A 158 -0.27 13.50 3.42
CA PHE A 158 0.37 12.73 4.49
C PHE A 158 -0.55 12.68 5.71
N MET A 159 -0.45 11.61 6.48
CA MET A 159 -1.13 11.47 7.75
C MET A 159 -0.13 11.19 8.85
N PHE A 160 -0.31 11.79 10.02
CA PHE A 160 0.50 11.46 11.19
C PHE A 160 -0.05 10.19 11.85
N SER A 161 0.80 9.19 12.03
CA SER A 161 0.47 7.97 12.77
C SER A 161 0.74 8.19 14.24
N GLU A 162 -0.30 8.19 15.08
CA GLU A 162 -0.14 8.26 16.53
C GLU A 162 0.55 7.00 17.09
N GLU A 163 0.35 5.84 16.45
CA GLU A 163 0.99 4.58 16.85
C GLU A 163 2.49 4.61 16.58
N LEU A 164 2.89 5.04 15.38
CA LEU A 164 4.30 5.04 14.97
C LEU A 164 5.03 6.32 15.38
N GLN A 165 4.31 7.38 15.75
CA GLN A 165 4.84 8.73 15.96
C GLN A 165 5.62 9.23 14.74
N LYS A 166 5.12 8.93 13.53
CA LYS A 166 5.75 9.26 12.24
C LYS A 166 4.71 9.67 11.20
N TRP A 167 5.15 10.49 10.25
CA TRP A 167 4.40 10.82 9.04
C TRP A 167 4.40 9.66 8.06
N CYS A 168 3.21 9.29 7.61
CA CYS A 168 2.95 8.19 6.69
C CYS A 168 2.29 8.72 5.42
N TYR A 169 2.46 7.99 4.32
CA TYR A 169 1.55 8.16 3.19
C TYR A 169 0.16 7.70 3.60
N PRO A 170 -0.92 8.41 3.20
CA PRO A 170 -2.27 7.95 3.46
C PRO A 170 -2.41 6.53 2.93
N LYS A 171 -3.05 5.67 3.73
CA LYS A 171 -3.46 4.35 3.25
C LYS A 171 -4.23 4.60 1.97
N LYS A 172 -3.78 4.00 0.86
CA LYS A 172 -4.62 4.02 -0.33
C LYS A 172 -5.90 3.35 0.11
N ASP A 173 -7.04 4.01 -0.04
CA ASP A 173 -8.31 3.31 0.00
C ASP A 173 -8.16 2.08 -0.89
N ALA A 174 -8.74 0.95 -0.48
CA ALA A 174 -8.80 -0.23 -1.30
C ALA A 174 -9.51 0.15 -2.61
N PHE A 175 -8.74 0.63 -3.58
CA PHE A 175 -9.20 0.85 -4.94
C PHE A 175 -9.43 -0.57 -5.44
N TRP A 176 -10.69 -0.99 -5.38
CA TRP A 176 -11.20 -1.95 -6.34
C TRP A 176 -10.77 -1.39 -7.70
N ARG A 177 -9.70 -1.94 -8.27
CA ARG A 177 -9.41 -1.70 -9.67
C ARG A 177 -10.70 -2.09 -10.36
N LYS A 178 -11.37 -1.12 -11.02
CA LYS A 178 -12.35 -1.49 -12.04
C LYS A 178 -11.63 -2.52 -12.90
N PRO A 179 -12.14 -3.75 -13.03
CA PRO A 179 -11.53 -4.73 -13.93
C PRO A 179 -11.28 -4.02 -15.26
N LYS A 180 -10.10 -4.22 -15.87
CA LYS A 180 -9.84 -3.69 -17.21
C LYS A 180 -11.08 -3.97 -18.05
N ALA A 181 -11.63 -2.94 -18.71
CA ALA A 181 -12.78 -3.13 -19.57
C ALA A 181 -12.46 -4.30 -20.50
N MET A 182 -13.22 -5.38 -20.36
CA MET A 182 -13.06 -6.52 -21.24
C MET A 182 -13.32 -6.04 -22.66
N PRO A 183 -12.62 -6.60 -23.66
CA PRO A 183 -12.80 -6.22 -25.06
C PRO A 183 -14.30 -6.16 -25.39
N SER A 184 -14.75 -5.06 -26.01
CA SER A 184 -16.14 -4.81 -26.39
C SER A 184 -16.63 -5.69 -27.55
N LYS A 185 -16.13 -6.93 -27.65
CA LYS A 185 -16.69 -7.94 -28.54
C LYS A 185 -17.69 -8.76 -27.74
N LEU A 186 -18.96 -8.36 -27.89
CA LEU A 186 -20.17 -9.16 -27.71
C LEU A 186 -19.99 -10.36 -26.78
N VAL A 187 -19.89 -10.09 -25.48
CA VAL A 187 -20.37 -11.06 -24.51
C VAL A 187 -21.86 -10.77 -24.41
N GLU A 188 -22.68 -11.68 -24.91
CA GLU A 188 -24.13 -11.63 -24.70
C GLU A 188 -24.39 -11.26 -23.24
N VAL A 189 -25.28 -10.29 -23.01
CA VAL A 189 -25.74 -9.97 -21.67
C VAL A 189 -26.41 -11.24 -21.14
N VAL A 190 -25.66 -12.04 -20.39
CA VAL A 190 -26.23 -13.18 -19.68
C VAL A 190 -27.10 -12.58 -18.60
N GLU A 191 -28.42 -12.71 -18.76
CA GLU A 191 -29.39 -12.39 -17.72
C GLU A 191 -28.91 -13.04 -16.43
N SER A 192 -28.72 -12.23 -15.39
CA SER A 192 -28.12 -12.66 -14.14
C SER A 192 -28.83 -13.89 -13.59
N CYS A 193 -28.10 -15.00 -13.42
CA CYS A 193 -28.62 -16.20 -12.77
C CYS A 193 -28.96 -15.88 -11.32
N ASN A 194 -30.23 -16.01 -10.96
CA ASN A 194 -30.67 -16.00 -9.58
C ASN A 194 -30.51 -17.42 -9.04
N TRP A 195 -29.38 -17.70 -8.37
CA TRP A 195 -29.00 -19.02 -7.83
C TRP A 195 -30.02 -19.64 -6.84
N PHE A 196 -31.03 -18.87 -6.44
CA PHE A 196 -32.12 -19.28 -5.55
C PHE A 196 -33.42 -19.62 -6.31
N LYS A 197 -33.47 -19.45 -7.63
CA LYS A 197 -34.62 -19.77 -8.50
C LYS A 197 -34.16 -20.57 -9.71
N ALA A 198 -35.11 -21.27 -10.36
CA ALA A 198 -34.85 -21.88 -11.65
C ALA A 198 -34.32 -20.82 -12.63
N CYS A 199 -33.25 -21.15 -13.33
CA CYS A 199 -32.58 -20.25 -14.25
C CYS A 199 -32.41 -20.97 -15.57
N ASP A 200 -32.99 -20.43 -16.64
CA ASP A 200 -32.99 -21.03 -17.97
C ASP A 200 -31.58 -21.36 -18.47
N VAL A 201 -30.58 -20.57 -18.07
CA VAL A 201 -29.16 -20.85 -18.37
C VAL A 201 -28.69 -22.10 -17.62
N CYS A 202 -28.85 -22.15 -16.30
CA CYS A 202 -28.44 -23.33 -15.52
C CYS A 202 -29.25 -24.59 -15.87
N ASP A 203 -30.51 -24.43 -16.27
CA ASP A 203 -31.37 -25.54 -16.68
C ASP A 203 -31.10 -26.03 -18.10
N ARG A 204 -30.57 -25.18 -18.98
CA ARG A 204 -30.15 -25.57 -20.32
C ARG A 204 -28.84 -26.36 -20.36
N TYR A 205 -27.92 -26.08 -19.45
CA TYR A 205 -26.57 -26.63 -19.52
C TYR A 205 -26.34 -27.80 -18.55
N PHE A 206 -26.87 -27.76 -17.32
CA PHE A 206 -26.65 -28.82 -16.35
C PHE A 206 -27.68 -29.96 -16.45
N SER A 207 -27.27 -31.18 -16.13
CA SER A 207 -28.09 -32.41 -16.05
C SER A 207 -29.26 -32.28 -15.08
N GLU A 208 -30.20 -33.22 -15.01
CA GLU A 208 -31.20 -33.19 -13.93
C GLU A 208 -30.58 -33.32 -12.54
N TRP A 209 -31.32 -32.87 -11.52
CA TRP A 209 -30.91 -33.02 -10.12
C TRP A 209 -31.07 -34.47 -9.66
N LEU A 210 -29.97 -35.06 -9.21
CA LEU A 210 -29.95 -36.41 -8.64
C LEU A 210 -29.69 -36.34 -7.14
N LYS A 211 -30.16 -37.32 -6.36
CA LYS A 211 -29.75 -37.41 -4.96
C LYS A 211 -28.27 -37.72 -4.90
N LEU A 212 -27.54 -36.99 -4.06
CA LEU A 212 -26.09 -37.14 -3.97
C LEU A 212 -25.70 -38.55 -3.52
N ASP A 213 -26.44 -39.12 -2.57
CA ASP A 213 -26.20 -40.49 -2.08
C ASP A 213 -26.37 -41.53 -3.19
N ASP A 214 -27.39 -41.37 -4.04
CA ASP A 214 -27.61 -42.28 -5.17
C ASP A 214 -26.50 -42.16 -6.21
N VAL A 215 -25.98 -40.94 -6.44
CA VAL A 215 -24.88 -40.70 -7.38
C VAL A 215 -23.57 -41.32 -6.89
N VAL A 216 -23.29 -41.24 -5.59
CA VAL A 216 -22.08 -41.81 -5.00
C VAL A 216 -22.19 -43.33 -4.86
N ALA A 217 -23.31 -43.84 -4.32
CA ALA A 217 -23.49 -45.27 -4.05
C ALA A 217 -23.58 -46.12 -5.32
N ASN A 218 -24.12 -45.57 -6.41
CA ASN A 218 -24.28 -46.27 -7.69
C ASN A 218 -23.25 -45.84 -8.75
N GLU A 219 -22.19 -45.12 -8.35
CA GLU A 219 -21.13 -44.62 -9.25
C GLU A 219 -21.63 -43.85 -10.49
N LEU A 220 -22.72 -43.09 -10.36
CA LEU A 220 -23.35 -42.37 -11.49
C LEU A 220 -22.62 -41.09 -11.87
N ALA A 221 -21.58 -40.70 -11.13
CA ALA A 221 -20.78 -39.53 -11.43
C ALA A 221 -20.01 -39.73 -12.75
N PRO A 222 -20.15 -38.82 -13.74
CA PRO A 222 -19.47 -38.99 -15.02
C PRO A 222 -17.96 -38.79 -14.85
N ASN A 223 -17.17 -39.72 -15.41
CA ASN A 223 -15.71 -39.60 -15.47
C ASN A 223 -15.30 -38.67 -16.62
N THR A 224 -15.64 -37.39 -16.48
CA THR A 224 -15.38 -36.36 -17.47
C THR A 224 -14.99 -35.06 -16.78
N THR A 225 -14.41 -34.15 -17.57
CA THR A 225 -13.97 -32.83 -17.12
C THR A 225 -15.14 -31.85 -17.21
N GLY A 226 -15.47 -31.17 -16.12
CA GLY A 226 -16.62 -30.27 -16.09
C GLY A 226 -16.78 -29.55 -14.76
N ILE A 227 -17.98 -29.06 -14.50
CA ILE A 227 -18.36 -28.40 -13.25
C ILE A 227 -19.60 -29.06 -12.68
N TYR A 228 -19.73 -29.07 -11.35
CA TYR A 228 -20.92 -29.63 -10.70
C TYR A 228 -21.37 -28.75 -9.53
N MET A 229 -22.66 -28.85 -9.22
CA MET A 229 -23.33 -28.09 -8.19
C MET A 229 -23.90 -29.03 -7.14
N ILE A 230 -23.75 -28.67 -5.86
CA ILE A 230 -24.43 -29.33 -4.75
C ILE A 230 -25.46 -28.38 -4.19
N ALA A 231 -26.67 -28.89 -4.00
CA ALA A 231 -27.76 -28.19 -3.38
C ALA A 231 -28.31 -28.97 -2.18
N VAL A 232 -28.89 -28.24 -1.26
CA VAL A 232 -29.66 -28.80 -0.14
C VAL A 232 -31.14 -28.58 -0.44
N LEU A 233 -31.95 -29.62 -0.24
CA LEU A 233 -33.40 -29.52 -0.31
C LEU A 233 -33.93 -29.27 1.11
N TYR A 234 -34.65 -28.16 1.30
CA TYR A 234 -35.36 -27.82 2.52
C TYR A 234 -36.86 -27.71 2.22
N GLY A 235 -37.63 -28.74 2.59
CA GLY A 235 -39.03 -28.84 2.20
C GLY A 235 -39.20 -28.95 0.68
N LYS A 236 -39.82 -27.95 0.05
CA LYS A 236 -39.98 -27.86 -1.41
C LYS A 236 -38.93 -26.95 -2.09
N GLU A 237 -38.13 -26.24 -1.30
CA GLU A 237 -37.16 -25.28 -1.81
C GLU A 237 -35.77 -25.92 -1.92
N ARG A 238 -35.08 -25.60 -3.01
CA ARG A 238 -33.73 -26.09 -3.30
C ARG A 238 -32.77 -24.92 -3.30
N GLU A 239 -31.74 -25.00 -2.47
CA GLU A 239 -30.71 -23.98 -2.33
C GLU A 239 -29.35 -24.54 -2.76
N VAL A 240 -28.71 -23.91 -3.75
CA VAL A 240 -27.34 -24.29 -4.16
C VAL A 240 -26.37 -23.82 -3.09
N VAL A 241 -25.73 -24.78 -2.42
CA VAL A 241 -24.80 -24.50 -1.32
C VAL A 241 -23.35 -24.48 -1.77
N ASN A 242 -23.04 -25.12 -2.90
CA ASN A 242 -21.68 -25.10 -3.44
C ASN A 242 -21.64 -25.36 -4.96
N ILE A 243 -20.66 -24.75 -5.62
CA ILE A 243 -20.31 -24.98 -7.03
C ILE A 243 -18.83 -25.36 -7.07
N TYR A 244 -18.52 -26.55 -7.57
CA TYR A 244 -17.16 -27.05 -7.60
C TYR A 244 -16.51 -26.78 -8.95
N TYR A 245 -15.32 -26.17 -8.86
CA TYR A 245 -14.46 -25.81 -9.98
C TYR A 245 -13.00 -25.93 -9.54
N GLY A 246 -12.08 -26.03 -10.50
CA GLY A 246 -10.65 -26.19 -10.21
C GLY A 246 -9.96 -24.85 -10.03
N GLN A 247 -8.86 -24.82 -9.25
CA GLN A 247 -8.12 -23.59 -8.99
C GLN A 247 -7.33 -23.06 -10.20
N ASN A 248 -6.86 -23.98 -11.05
CA ASN A 248 -6.03 -23.66 -12.23
C ASN A 248 -6.80 -23.76 -13.55
N ASP A 249 -7.85 -24.59 -13.60
CA ASP A 249 -8.82 -24.71 -14.69
C ASP A 249 -10.20 -24.71 -14.04
N ILE A 250 -11.15 -23.95 -14.59
CA ILE A 250 -12.52 -23.93 -14.07
C ILE A 250 -13.15 -25.32 -14.06
N LYS A 251 -12.67 -26.23 -14.91
CA LYS A 251 -13.15 -27.61 -14.98
C LYS A 251 -12.36 -28.53 -14.04
N VAL A 252 -13.06 -29.47 -13.42
CA VAL A 252 -12.50 -30.57 -12.62
C VAL A 252 -12.89 -31.91 -13.23
N ASN A 253 -12.12 -32.96 -12.98
CA ASN A 253 -12.65 -34.32 -13.17
C ASN A 253 -13.78 -34.52 -12.16
N ILE A 254 -15.02 -34.68 -12.65
CA ILE A 254 -16.22 -34.69 -11.80
C ILE A 254 -16.24 -35.91 -10.89
N LYS A 255 -15.92 -37.11 -11.43
CA LYS A 255 -15.90 -38.35 -10.65
C LYS A 255 -14.86 -38.29 -9.53
N GLU A 256 -13.61 -37.94 -9.85
CA GLU A 256 -12.53 -37.83 -8.86
C GLU A 256 -12.80 -36.76 -7.79
N SER A 257 -13.31 -35.59 -8.22
CA SER A 257 -13.66 -34.51 -7.29
C SER A 257 -14.78 -34.91 -6.34
N LEU A 258 -15.82 -35.60 -6.84
CA LEU A 258 -16.94 -36.06 -6.02
C LEU A 258 -16.55 -37.17 -5.05
N GLU A 259 -15.69 -38.10 -5.45
CA GLU A 259 -15.17 -39.13 -4.55
C GLU A 259 -14.31 -38.54 -3.43
N ASN A 260 -13.49 -37.53 -3.75
CA ASN A 260 -12.71 -36.81 -2.74
C ASN A 260 -13.61 -35.99 -1.81
N TYR A 261 -14.68 -35.41 -2.35
CA TYR A 261 -15.68 -34.67 -1.57
C TYR A 261 -16.49 -35.59 -0.63
N SER A 262 -16.99 -36.73 -1.12
CA SER A 262 -17.78 -37.66 -0.31
C SER A 262 -16.97 -38.26 0.85
N LYS A 263 -15.67 -38.51 0.62
CA LYS A 263 -14.72 -38.95 1.65
C LYS A 263 -14.44 -37.89 2.71
N SER A 264 -14.47 -36.60 2.35
CA SER A 264 -14.12 -35.51 3.26
C SER A 264 -15.33 -34.88 3.98
N MET A 265 -16.54 -35.00 3.43
CA MET A 265 -17.76 -34.35 3.94
C MET A 265 -18.88 -35.27 4.42
N SER A 266 -18.57 -36.54 4.71
CA SER A 266 -19.52 -37.56 5.19
C SER A 266 -20.20 -37.21 6.53
N TYR A 267 -19.75 -36.16 7.23
CA TYR A 267 -20.33 -35.64 8.48
C TYR A 267 -21.39 -34.56 8.25
N VAL A 268 -21.21 -33.65 7.28
CA VAL A 268 -22.14 -32.52 7.03
C VAL A 268 -23.41 -33.00 6.32
N LEU A 269 -23.34 -34.13 5.62
CA LEU A 269 -24.44 -34.70 4.83
C LEU A 269 -25.43 -35.56 5.66
N ARG A 270 -25.18 -35.82 6.95
CA ARG A 270 -25.97 -36.80 7.75
C ARG A 270 -27.39 -36.39 8.10
N ASN A 271 -27.83 -35.15 7.84
CA ASN A 271 -29.10 -34.64 8.35
C ASN A 271 -29.97 -33.87 7.33
N LYS A 272 -29.59 -33.78 6.05
CA LYS A 272 -30.40 -33.09 5.03
C LYS A 272 -30.36 -33.83 3.69
N SER A 273 -31.49 -33.89 2.98
CA SER A 273 -31.57 -34.47 1.64
C SER A 273 -30.82 -33.61 0.63
N SER A 274 -29.57 -33.99 0.34
CA SER A 274 -28.70 -33.28 -0.60
C SER A 274 -28.89 -33.78 -2.03
N SER A 275 -28.83 -32.86 -2.99
CA SER A 275 -28.96 -33.16 -4.42
C SER A 275 -27.78 -32.58 -5.20
N ILE A 276 -27.45 -33.18 -6.32
CA ILE A 276 -26.34 -32.78 -7.19
C ILE A 276 -26.80 -32.60 -8.64
N LYS A 277 -26.23 -31.60 -9.31
CA LYS A 277 -26.40 -31.31 -10.74
C LYS A 277 -25.02 -31.26 -11.40
N VAL A 278 -24.86 -31.85 -12.58
CA VAL A 278 -23.55 -31.96 -13.24
C VAL A 278 -23.59 -31.34 -14.65
N LEU A 279 -22.55 -30.58 -14.99
CA LEU A 279 -22.28 -30.11 -16.35
C LEU A 279 -20.94 -30.70 -16.80
N ALA A 280 -21.02 -31.65 -17.72
CA ALA A 280 -19.85 -32.20 -18.39
C ALA A 280 -19.43 -31.29 -19.56
N SER A 281 -18.13 -31.20 -19.85
CA SER A 281 -17.70 -30.69 -21.15
C SER A 281 -18.22 -31.61 -22.25
N LYS A 282 -18.80 -31.03 -23.30
CA LYS A 282 -19.00 -31.72 -24.57
C LYS A 282 -17.67 -32.05 -25.22
#